data_AF-A0A0N1AQP8-F1
#
_entry.id   AF-A0A0N1AQP8-F1
#
_cell.length_a   1.000
_cell.length_b   1.000
_cell.length_c   1.000
_cell.angle_alpha   90.00
_cell.angle_beta   90.00
_cell.angle_gamma   90.00
#
_symmetry.space_group_name_H-M   'P 1'
#
loop_
_entity.id
_entity.type
_entity.pdbx_description
1 polymer ?
#
loop_
_entity_poly.entity_id
_entity_poly.type
_entity_poly.pdbx_seq_one_letter_code
_entity_poly.pdbx_strand_id
1 'polypeptide(L)'
;MKKMIFAAALVCASAVSAYAQTTTVPAMDGDTPAVATPDTPNATAPVEGANSFTEEQARQRIEEAGYTGIADLMLDDQGVWQATAIKDGKSMPVAMDFQGNVVSK
;
A
#
# COMPACT_ATOMS: atom_id res chain seq x y z
N MET A 1 63.05 -16.42 8.46
CA MET A 1 63.32 -17.65 9.24
C MET A 1 62.59 -17.58 10.58
N LYS A 2 61.54 -18.39 10.78
CA LYS A 2 61.28 -19.19 11.98
C LYS A 2 60.06 -20.06 11.68
N LYS A 3 60.28 -21.37 11.75
CA LYS A 3 59.27 -22.42 11.59
C LYS A 3 58.62 -22.68 12.97
N MET A 4 57.67 -23.61 12.98
CA MET A 4 57.02 -24.30 14.13
C MET A 4 55.69 -23.61 14.53
N ILE A 5 54.55 -24.30 14.66
CA ILE A 5 54.32 -25.60 15.30
C ILE A 5 53.17 -26.36 14.61
N PHE A 6 53.34 -27.68 14.50
CA PHE A 6 52.31 -28.69 14.19
C PHE A 6 51.41 -28.91 15.42
N ALA A 7 50.09 -28.91 15.22
CA ALA A 7 49.17 -29.67 16.07
C ALA A 7 47.96 -30.08 15.23
N ALA A 8 47.95 -31.36 14.86
CA ALA A 8 46.82 -32.04 14.24
C ALA A 8 45.80 -32.40 15.33
N ALA A 9 44.54 -32.07 15.11
CA ALA A 9 43.41 -32.76 15.70
C ALA A 9 42.26 -32.69 14.69
N LEU A 10 42.15 -33.77 13.90
CA LEU A 10 41.11 -34.00 12.92
C LEU A 10 39.82 -34.31 13.67
N VAL A 11 38.94 -33.30 13.77
CA VAL A 11 37.57 -33.48 14.25
C VAL A 11 36.69 -33.77 13.05
N CYS A 12 36.22 -35.01 13.00
CA CYS A 12 35.20 -35.47 12.06
C CYS A 12 33.89 -34.71 12.30
N ALA A 13 33.32 -34.11 11.26
CA ALA A 13 31.87 -33.90 11.18
C ALA A 13 31.44 -33.85 9.71
N SER A 14 30.52 -34.74 9.37
CA SER A 14 29.83 -34.94 8.10
C SER A 14 29.37 -33.67 7.41
N ALA A 15 29.69 -33.51 6.13
CA ALA A 15 29.01 -32.60 5.21
C ALA A 15 28.22 -33.41 4.19
N VAL A 16 27.00 -33.83 4.55
CA VAL A 16 25.97 -34.08 3.54
C VAL A 16 25.38 -32.70 3.24
N SER A 17 25.61 -32.22 2.02
CA SER A 17 24.95 -31.05 1.47
C SER A 17 23.47 -31.36 1.28
N ALA A 18 22.67 -31.16 2.32
CA ALA A 18 21.22 -31.10 2.17
C ALA A 18 20.87 -29.69 1.69
N TYR A 19 20.42 -29.59 0.44
CA TYR A 19 19.85 -28.38 -0.12
C TYR A 19 18.68 -27.92 0.75
N ALA A 20 18.84 -26.78 1.44
CA ALA A 20 17.71 -26.07 2.00
C ALA A 20 17.04 -25.25 0.88
N GLN A 21 16.23 -25.89 0.04
CA GLN A 21 15.13 -25.19 -0.64
C GLN A 21 13.86 -25.49 0.14
N THR A 22 13.72 -24.79 1.26
CA THR A 22 12.42 -24.57 1.87
C THR A 22 12.18 -23.08 1.76
N THR A 23 11.23 -22.70 0.91
CA THR A 23 10.63 -21.37 0.90
C THR A 23 10.18 -21.07 2.32
N THR A 24 10.99 -20.32 3.05
CA THR A 24 10.54 -19.68 4.27
C THR A 24 9.76 -18.47 3.80
N VAL A 25 8.45 -18.66 3.61
CA VAL A 25 7.53 -17.53 3.75
C VAL A 25 7.79 -17.00 5.15
N PRO A 26 8.26 -15.76 5.35
CA PRO A 26 8.23 -15.20 6.68
C PRO A 26 6.78 -15.24 7.12
N ALA A 27 6.49 -16.02 8.17
CA ALA A 27 5.25 -15.90 8.91
C ALA A 27 5.21 -14.45 9.41
N MET A 28 4.46 -13.62 8.70
CA MET A 28 4.10 -12.30 9.18
C MET A 28 3.03 -12.55 10.24
N ASP A 29 3.47 -12.93 11.44
CA ASP A 29 2.73 -12.67 12.68
C ASP A 29 2.64 -11.14 12.80
N GLY A 30 1.65 -10.60 12.11
CA GLY A 30 1.23 -9.22 12.18
C GLY A 30 -0.24 -9.22 12.49
N ASP A 31 -0.58 -9.16 13.78
CA ASP A 31 -1.84 -8.65 14.30
C ASP A 31 -2.02 -7.16 13.95
N THR A 32 -1.83 -6.80 12.67
CA THR A 32 -2.47 -5.61 12.14
C THR A 32 -3.88 -6.05 11.80
N PRO A 33 -4.93 -5.64 12.56
CA PRO A 33 -6.28 -5.85 12.08
C PRO A 33 -6.32 -5.28 10.67
N ALA A 34 -6.62 -6.12 9.68
CA ALA A 34 -6.98 -5.63 8.38
C ALA A 34 -8.17 -4.71 8.62
N VAL A 35 -7.93 -3.40 8.66
CA VAL A 35 -9.00 -2.42 8.76
C VAL A 35 -9.73 -2.59 7.46
N ALA A 36 -10.84 -3.34 7.51
CA ALA A 36 -11.76 -3.43 6.41
C ALA A 36 -12.15 -2.00 6.07
N THR A 37 -11.71 -1.53 4.91
CA THR A 37 -12.24 -0.30 4.33
C THR A 37 -13.75 -0.49 4.30
N PRO A 38 -14.55 0.37 4.95
CA PRO A 38 -15.99 0.22 4.93
C PRO A 38 -16.45 0.24 3.47
N ASP A 39 -17.25 -0.75 3.04
CA ASP A 39 -17.91 -0.76 1.73
C ASP A 39 -18.87 0.43 1.54
N THR A 40 -19.15 1.14 2.63
CA THR A 40 -20.03 2.31 2.65
C THR A 40 -19.19 3.57 2.89
N PRO A 41 -19.29 4.60 2.04
CA PRO A 41 -18.66 5.89 2.29
C PRO A 41 -19.02 6.41 3.68
N ASN A 42 -18.03 6.88 4.42
CA ASN A 42 -18.26 7.50 5.72
C ASN A 42 -19.20 8.69 5.55
N ALA A 43 -20.30 8.75 6.31
CA ALA A 43 -21.31 9.82 6.21
C ALA A 43 -20.75 11.23 6.49
N THR A 44 -19.55 11.29 7.09
CA THR A 44 -18.82 12.51 7.42
C THR A 44 -17.68 12.84 6.44
N ALA A 45 -17.52 12.07 5.37
CA ALA A 45 -16.55 12.38 4.32
C ALA A 45 -17.03 13.59 3.48
N PRO A 46 -16.11 14.40 2.93
CA PRO A 46 -14.65 14.30 3.04
C PRO A 46 -14.11 14.93 4.33
N VAL A 47 -13.13 14.29 4.97
CA VAL A 47 -12.44 14.84 6.14
C VAL A 47 -11.14 15.54 5.72
N GLU A 48 -10.87 16.73 6.26
CA GLU A 48 -9.65 17.49 6.00
C GLU A 48 -8.43 16.84 6.68
N GLY A 49 -7.26 16.88 6.04
CA GLY A 49 -6.02 16.32 6.61
C GLY A 49 -4.88 16.20 5.60
N ALA A 50 -3.65 16.10 6.10
CA ALA A 50 -2.48 15.96 5.23
C ALA A 50 -2.59 14.69 4.37
N ASN A 51 -2.70 14.89 3.06
CA ASN A 51 -2.91 13.83 2.10
C ASN A 51 -1.57 13.29 1.60
N SER A 52 -1.34 11.99 1.76
CA SER A 52 -0.14 11.31 1.26
C SER A 52 -0.34 10.62 -0.08
N PHE A 53 -1.55 10.66 -0.66
CA PHE A 53 -1.79 10.09 -1.98
C PHE A 53 -1.17 10.97 -3.06
N THR A 54 -0.57 10.33 -4.06
CA THR A 54 -0.21 11.00 -5.31
C THR A 54 -1.48 11.21 -6.16
N GLU A 55 -1.39 12.08 -7.16
CA GLU A 55 -2.48 12.27 -8.14
C GLU A 55 -2.89 10.95 -8.80
N GLU A 56 -1.92 10.09 -9.15
CA GLU A 56 -2.18 8.78 -9.75
C GLU A 56 -2.94 7.85 -8.80
N GLN A 57 -2.57 7.82 -7.53
CA GLN A 57 -3.26 7.00 -6.52
C GLN A 57 -4.67 7.52 -6.24
N ALA A 58 -4.85 8.84 -6.22
CA ALA A 58 -6.16 9.47 -6.08
C ALA A 58 -7.06 9.15 -7.28
N ARG A 59 -6.53 9.24 -8.51
CA ARG A 59 -7.24 8.85 -9.72
C ARG A 59 -7.69 7.40 -9.63
N GLN A 60 -6.77 6.48 -9.33
CA GLN A 60 -7.09 5.05 -9.23
C GLN A 60 -8.21 4.79 -8.23
N ARG A 61 -8.16 5.44 -7.06
CA ARG A 61 -9.20 5.27 -6.03
C ARG A 61 -10.57 5.82 -6.46
N ILE A 62 -10.59 6.93 -7.20
CA ILE A 62 -11.81 7.49 -7.78
C ILE A 62 -12.36 6.55 -8.87
N GLU A 63 -11.51 5.92 -9.68
CA GLU A 63 -11.91 4.90 -10.66
C GLU A 63 -12.50 3.66 -9.97
N GLU A 64 -11.84 3.16 -8.92
CA GLU A 64 -12.31 2.04 -8.10
C GLU A 64 -13.65 2.32 -7.41
N ALA A 65 -13.95 3.59 -7.09
CA ALA A 65 -15.25 4.03 -6.60
C ALA A 65 -16.34 4.07 -7.70
N GLY A 66 -16.03 3.64 -8.93
CA GLY A 66 -16.94 3.54 -10.06
C GLY A 66 -17.21 4.87 -10.75
N TYR A 67 -16.25 5.79 -10.72
CA TYR A 67 -16.26 7.00 -11.54
C TYR A 67 -15.36 6.80 -12.76
N THR A 68 -15.65 7.53 -13.83
CA THR A 68 -14.89 7.45 -15.09
C THR A 68 -14.63 8.85 -15.64
N GLY A 69 -13.80 9.00 -16.68
CA GLY A 69 -13.59 10.29 -17.33
C GLY A 69 -13.11 11.38 -16.36
N ILE A 70 -12.21 11.02 -15.44
CA ILE A 70 -11.69 11.91 -14.40
C ILE A 70 -10.87 13.03 -15.06
N ALA A 71 -11.23 14.26 -14.75
CA ALA A 71 -10.60 15.48 -15.23
C ALA A 71 -10.37 16.44 -14.05
N ASP A 72 -9.44 17.39 -14.24
CA ASP A 72 -9.15 18.46 -13.26
C ASP A 72 -8.81 17.95 -11.85
N LEU A 73 -8.13 16.80 -11.75
CA LEU A 73 -7.74 16.20 -10.48
C LEU A 73 -6.65 17.03 -9.80
N MET A 74 -6.97 17.63 -8.65
CA MET A 74 -6.06 18.48 -7.89
C MET A 74 -6.26 18.33 -6.39
N LEU A 75 -5.17 18.44 -5.62
CA LEU A 75 -5.24 18.49 -4.16
C LEU A 75 -5.54 19.92 -3.73
N ASP A 76 -6.58 20.13 -2.93
CA ASP A 76 -6.90 21.44 -2.36
C ASP A 76 -6.08 21.75 -1.10
N ASP A 77 -6.26 22.96 -0.57
CA ASP A 77 -5.57 23.44 0.63
C ASP A 77 -6.01 22.73 1.93
N GLN A 78 -7.12 22.00 1.90
CA GLN A 78 -7.61 21.17 3.00
C GLN A 78 -7.10 19.72 2.92
N GLY A 79 -6.31 19.39 1.90
CA GLY A 79 -5.81 18.04 1.66
C GLY A 79 -6.86 17.08 1.11
N VAL A 80 -7.90 17.61 0.45
CA VAL A 80 -8.92 16.83 -0.25
C VAL A 80 -8.65 16.91 -1.74
N TRP A 81 -8.56 15.76 -2.40
CA TRP A 81 -8.49 15.69 -3.86
C TRP A 81 -9.84 16.06 -4.45
N GLN A 82 -9.87 17.04 -5.34
CA GLN A 82 -11.04 17.47 -6.11
C GLN A 82 -10.86 17.05 -7.56
N ALA A 83 -11.91 16.57 -8.20
CA ALA A 83 -11.93 16.30 -9.64
C ALA A 83 -13.33 16.47 -10.22
N THR A 84 -13.43 16.51 -11.54
CA THR A 84 -14.67 16.28 -12.28
C THR A 84 -14.66 14.85 -12.79
N ALA A 85 -15.73 14.09 -12.60
CA ALA A 85 -15.82 12.72 -13.10
C ALA A 85 -17.23 12.37 -13.56
N ILE A 86 -17.36 11.28 -14.32
CA ILE A 86 -18.61 10.77 -14.85
C ILE A 86 -19.05 9.57 -14.03
N LYS A 87 -20.27 9.64 -13.48
CA LYS A 87 -21.00 8.52 -12.86
C LYS A 87 -22.41 8.47 -13.44
N ASP A 88 -22.88 7.27 -13.77
CA ASP A 88 -24.22 7.06 -14.35
C ASP A 88 -24.50 7.93 -15.59
N GLY A 89 -23.46 8.16 -16.42
CA GLY A 89 -23.54 8.97 -17.64
C GLY A 89 -23.61 10.49 -17.41
N LYS A 90 -23.46 10.97 -16.17
CA LYS A 90 -23.48 12.40 -15.82
C LYS A 90 -22.11 12.84 -15.32
N SER A 91 -21.66 13.98 -15.82
CA SER A 91 -20.48 14.67 -15.28
C SER A 91 -20.85 15.37 -13.98
N MET A 92 -20.05 15.17 -12.94
CA MET A 92 -20.24 15.74 -11.61
C MET A 92 -18.89 15.97 -10.89
N PRO A 93 -18.82 16.96 -10.00
CA PRO A 93 -17.67 17.13 -9.12
C PRO A 93 -17.58 15.97 -8.13
N VAL A 94 -16.36 15.52 -7.87
CA VAL A 94 -16.03 14.47 -6.92
C VAL A 94 -14.92 14.94 -5.99
N ALA A 95 -14.97 14.47 -4.75
CA ALA A 95 -13.98 14.75 -3.73
C ALA A 95 -13.47 13.45 -3.13
N MET A 96 -12.17 13.37 -2.86
CA MET A 96 -11.55 12.27 -2.12
C MET A 96 -10.72 12.80 -0.96
N ASP A 97 -11.01 12.34 0.26
CA ASP A 97 -10.28 12.76 1.46
C ASP A 97 -8.95 12.00 1.67
N PHE A 98 -8.20 12.37 2.71
CA PHE A 98 -6.93 11.73 3.08
C PHE A 98 -7.09 10.27 3.55
N GLN A 99 -8.32 9.81 3.80
CA GLN A 99 -8.62 8.41 4.15
C GLN A 99 -9.00 7.60 2.91
N GLY A 100 -9.09 8.24 1.73
CA GLY A 100 -9.51 7.62 0.47
C GLY A 100 -11.02 7.49 0.32
N ASN A 101 -11.84 8.15 1.13
CA ASN A 101 -13.29 8.17 0.92
C ASN A 101 -13.62 9.05 -0.28
N VAL A 102 -14.35 8.51 -1.26
CA VAL A 102 -14.76 9.24 -2.48
C VAL A 102 -16.24 9.58 -2.40
N VAL A 103 -16.58 10.86 -2.59
CA VAL A 103 -17.95 11.37 -2.57
C VAL A 103 -18.21 12.26 -3.79
N SER A 104 -19.42 12.20 -4.36
CA SER A 104 -19.91 13.16 -5.36
C SER A 104 -20.46 14.41 -4.66
N LYS A 105 -20.24 15.58 -5.24
CA LYS A 105 -20.77 16.88 -4.79
C LYS A 105 -21.92 17.36 -5.67
#